data_AF-A0A7J7KQM1-F1
#
_entry.id   AF-A0A7J7KQM1-F1
#
_cell.length_a   1.000
_cell.length_b   1.000
_cell.length_c   1.000
_cell.angle_alpha   90.00
_cell.angle_beta   90.00
_cell.angle_gamma   90.00
#
_symmetry.space_group_name_H-M   'P 1'
#
loop_
_entity.id
_entity.type
_entity.pdbx_description
1 polymer ?
#
loop_
_entity_poly.entity_id
_entity_poly.type
_entity_poly.pdbx_seq_one_letter_code
_entity_poly.pdbx_strand_id
1 'polypeptide(L)'
;MAGNRNTQSQPQPGSQQSQNDKNKDSTNPECKTCNNVDCYVTNTRGLSQKFGAKWIQCDFCDDWFHGTCQSLTNSDVATLDKMDEKNVKWFCNTCLPVIEASLQGRGRVNNNGEDSLALHSTHSRKLNKIEDIMQQINAKIGSTNTALEERMTKLEKSYADAAKSNTENLKKGMEISDSARNLLKKMIMWSKQLNDNL
;
A
#
# COMPACT_ATOMS: atom_id res chain seq x y z
N MET A 1 39.19 -19.87 -11.47
CA MET A 1 38.52 -19.93 -10.15
C MET A 1 37.23 -19.13 -10.31
N ALA A 2 36.10 -19.74 -10.69
CA ALA A 2 35.18 -20.51 -9.83
C ALA A 2 34.81 -19.70 -8.57
N GLY A 3 33.57 -19.27 -8.32
CA GLY A 3 32.34 -19.59 -9.04
C GLY A 3 31.14 -18.72 -8.64
N ASN A 4 30.15 -18.88 -9.50
CA ASN A 4 28.76 -18.45 -9.47
C ASN A 4 27.98 -19.13 -8.33
N ARG A 5 27.03 -18.44 -7.67
CA ARG A 5 25.90 -19.10 -6.98
C ARG A 5 24.72 -18.15 -6.73
N ASN A 6 23.83 -18.21 -7.71
CA ASN A 6 22.40 -17.95 -7.69
C ASN A 6 21.68 -18.83 -6.64
N THR A 7 20.63 -18.34 -5.97
CA THR A 7 19.53 -19.19 -5.45
C THR A 7 18.27 -18.35 -5.19
N GLN A 8 17.35 -18.41 -6.14
CA GLN A 8 15.90 -18.26 -5.95
C GLN A 8 15.38 -19.35 -5.00
N SER A 9 14.38 -19.03 -4.19
CA SER A 9 13.58 -20.03 -3.46
C SER A 9 12.16 -19.53 -3.22
N GLN A 10 11.24 -20.03 -4.04
CA GLN A 10 9.82 -20.29 -3.79
C GLN A 10 9.33 -21.23 -4.91
N PRO A 11 8.17 -21.90 -4.80
CA PRO A 11 7.40 -22.36 -3.63
C PRO A 11 7.15 -23.88 -3.75
N GLN A 12 6.49 -24.54 -2.78
CA GLN A 12 5.67 -25.75 -3.05
C GLN A 12 4.68 -26.10 -1.91
N PRO A 13 3.63 -26.90 -2.21
CA PRO A 13 2.30 -26.85 -1.60
C PRO A 13 2.03 -27.99 -0.60
N GLY A 14 0.99 -27.84 0.22
CA GLY A 14 0.51 -28.89 1.11
C GLY A 14 -0.96 -28.71 1.46
N SER A 15 -1.80 -29.45 0.76
CA SER A 15 -3.23 -29.67 0.99
C SER A 15 -3.46 -30.65 2.13
N GLN A 16 -4.39 -30.35 3.05
CA GLN A 16 -5.20 -31.36 3.73
C GLN A 16 -6.62 -30.83 3.98
N GLN A 17 -7.58 -31.42 3.26
CA GLN A 17 -9.00 -31.42 3.61
C GLN A 17 -9.20 -32.27 4.87
N SER A 18 -10.04 -31.82 5.78
CA SER A 18 -10.77 -32.71 6.68
C SER A 18 -12.22 -32.25 6.75
N GLN A 19 -13.08 -33.07 6.14
CA GLN A 19 -14.52 -33.00 6.26
C GLN A 19 -14.91 -33.59 7.62
N ASN A 20 -15.78 -32.89 8.35
CA ASN A 20 -16.69 -33.53 9.29
C ASN A 20 -17.99 -32.72 9.30
N ASP A 21 -18.96 -33.22 8.53
CA ASP A 21 -20.37 -32.90 8.66
C ASP A 21 -20.93 -33.56 9.91
N LYS A 22 -21.74 -32.83 10.69
CA LYS A 22 -23.16 -33.17 11.01
C LYS A 22 -23.65 -32.48 12.29
N ASN A 23 -24.89 -31.98 12.16
CA ASN A 23 -25.84 -31.58 13.20
C ASN A 23 -25.49 -30.29 13.97
N LYS A 24 -26.39 -29.32 14.11
CA LYS A 24 -27.85 -29.41 14.23
C LYS A 24 -28.44 -28.01 13.99
N ASP A 25 -29.61 -27.97 13.36
CA ASP A 25 -30.52 -26.83 13.37
C ASP A 25 -30.55 -26.12 14.72
N SER A 26 -30.18 -24.85 14.71
CA SER A 26 -30.68 -23.85 15.63
C SER A 26 -30.66 -22.53 14.88
N THR A 27 -31.80 -22.21 14.30
CA THR A 27 -32.13 -20.88 13.79
C THR A 27 -32.02 -19.86 14.93
N ASN A 28 -30.81 -19.37 15.18
CA ASN A 28 -30.57 -18.15 15.94
C ASN A 28 -30.94 -16.99 15.01
N PRO A 29 -31.90 -16.11 15.35
CA PRO A 29 -32.25 -14.99 14.50
C PRO A 29 -31.03 -14.08 14.33
N GLU A 30 -30.44 -14.10 13.14
CA GLU A 30 -29.41 -13.16 12.75
C GLU A 30 -29.96 -11.74 12.95
N CYS A 31 -29.33 -10.99 13.85
CA CYS A 31 -29.62 -9.58 14.07
C CYS A 31 -29.18 -8.82 12.82
N LYS A 32 -30.11 -8.59 11.88
CA LYS A 32 -29.90 -7.90 10.60
C LYS A 32 -29.43 -6.43 10.71
N THR A 33 -29.26 -5.89 11.91
CA THR A 33 -28.98 -4.46 12.13
C THR A 33 -27.56 -4.15 12.62
N CYS A 34 -26.69 -5.14 12.81
CA CYS A 34 -25.32 -4.90 13.31
C CYS A 34 -24.28 -5.07 12.21
N ASN A 35 -24.04 -4.01 11.42
CA ASN A 35 -22.99 -3.95 10.41
C ASN A 35 -21.60 -3.91 11.08
N ASN A 36 -20.82 -5.00 11.04
CA ASN A 36 -19.34 -4.99 11.02
C ASN A 36 -18.56 -4.03 11.98
N VAL A 37 -19.11 -3.64 13.13
CA VAL A 37 -18.40 -2.75 14.07
C VAL A 37 -17.56 -3.57 15.05
N ASP A 38 -16.26 -3.30 15.06
CA ASP A 38 -15.30 -3.85 16.01
C ASP A 38 -15.29 -3.01 17.29
N CYS A 39 -15.22 -3.65 18.46
CA CYS A 39 -14.99 -2.91 19.70
C CYS A 39 -13.56 -2.38 19.71
N TYR A 40 -13.40 -1.07 19.89
CA TYR A 40 -12.08 -0.43 19.90
C TYR A 40 -11.12 -1.04 20.95
N VAL A 41 -11.63 -1.46 22.11
CA VAL A 41 -10.81 -1.98 23.23
C VAL A 41 -10.31 -3.39 22.96
N THR A 42 -11.16 -4.26 22.41
CA THR A 42 -10.83 -5.69 22.25
C THR A 42 -10.44 -6.07 20.83
N ASN A 43 -10.72 -5.22 19.84
CA ASN A 43 -10.54 -5.48 18.41
C ASN A 43 -11.13 -6.85 17.97
N THR A 44 -12.26 -7.22 18.56
CA THR A 44 -12.96 -8.48 18.28
C THR A 44 -14.26 -8.22 17.53
N ARG A 45 -14.42 -8.90 16.38
CA ARG A 45 -15.66 -8.89 15.59
C ARG A 45 -16.77 -9.66 16.29
N GLY A 46 -17.96 -9.07 16.24
CA GLY A 46 -19.20 -9.76 16.54
C GLY A 46 -19.60 -9.66 18.00
N LEU A 47 -20.92 -9.50 18.18
CA LEU A 47 -21.61 -9.70 19.43
C LEU A 47 -21.21 -11.06 20.00
N SER A 48 -20.27 -11.10 20.94
CA SER A 48 -20.26 -12.24 21.84
C SER A 48 -21.56 -12.14 22.64
N GLN A 49 -22.57 -12.82 22.11
CA GLN A 49 -23.86 -13.10 22.73
C GLN A 49 -23.69 -13.70 24.14
N LYS A 50 -22.46 -14.04 24.52
CA LYS A 50 -22.02 -14.51 25.82
C LYS A 50 -22.16 -13.53 26.98
N PHE A 51 -22.33 -12.22 26.77
CA PHE A 51 -22.39 -11.26 27.90
C PHE A 51 -23.57 -10.28 27.90
N GLY A 52 -24.47 -10.32 26.92
CA GLY A 52 -25.61 -9.38 26.87
C GLY A 52 -25.22 -7.90 26.98
N ALA A 53 -23.98 -7.56 26.64
CA ALA A 53 -23.41 -6.24 26.84
C ALA A 53 -23.95 -5.28 25.78
N LYS A 54 -24.59 -4.19 26.22
CA LYS A 54 -24.98 -3.10 25.33
C LYS A 54 -23.74 -2.34 24.81
N TRP A 55 -23.87 -1.78 23.62
CA TRP A 55 -22.83 -0.96 22.99
C TRP A 55 -23.13 0.52 23.20
N ILE A 56 -22.09 1.33 23.24
CA ILE A 56 -22.16 2.79 23.34
C ILE A 56 -21.12 3.43 22.41
N GLN A 57 -21.48 4.54 21.77
CA GLN A 57 -20.58 5.32 20.91
C GLN A 57 -20.03 6.52 21.67
N CYS A 58 -18.74 6.80 21.53
CA CYS A 58 -18.10 8.00 22.12
C CYS A 58 -18.42 9.25 21.29
N ASP A 59 -18.90 10.32 21.93
CA ASP A 59 -19.22 11.60 21.26
C ASP A 59 -17.99 12.43 20.80
N PHE A 60 -16.76 11.98 21.08
CA PHE A 60 -15.53 12.68 20.67
C PHE A 60 -14.76 11.97 19.56
N CYS A 61 -14.57 10.65 19.67
CA CYS A 61 -13.80 9.89 18.69
C CYS A 61 -14.67 9.05 17.74
N ASP A 62 -15.99 9.07 17.91
CA ASP A 62 -16.98 8.31 17.13
C ASP A 62 -16.81 6.78 17.17
N ASP A 63 -15.89 6.24 17.98
CA ASP A 63 -15.68 4.81 18.14
C ASP A 63 -16.76 4.15 19.01
N TRP A 64 -16.99 2.86 18.78
CA TRP A 64 -17.96 2.04 19.50
C TRP A 64 -17.30 1.12 20.53
N PHE A 65 -17.93 1.04 21.70
CA PHE A 65 -17.42 0.31 22.85
C PHE A 65 -18.48 -0.62 23.42
N HIS A 66 -18.07 -1.80 23.88
CA HIS A 66 -18.90 -2.56 24.82
C HIS A 66 -19.01 -1.76 26.12
N GLY A 67 -20.22 -1.62 26.67
CA GLY A 67 -20.43 -0.94 27.96
C GLY A 67 -19.53 -1.51 29.06
N THR A 68 -19.39 -2.85 29.12
CA THR A 68 -18.53 -3.53 30.09
C THR A 68 -17.03 -3.22 29.92
N CYS A 69 -16.56 -2.98 28.69
CA CYS A 69 -15.18 -2.53 28.43
C CYS A 69 -14.91 -1.10 28.93
N GLN A 70 -15.96 -0.32 29.17
CA GLN A 70 -15.91 1.02 29.75
C GLN A 70 -16.46 1.06 31.18
N SER A 71 -16.55 -0.11 31.84
CA SER A 71 -17.07 -0.27 33.21
C SER A 71 -18.52 0.22 33.41
N LEU A 72 -19.34 0.19 32.35
CA LEU A 72 -20.76 0.51 32.39
C LEU A 72 -21.61 -0.76 32.50
N THR A 73 -22.65 -0.71 33.33
CA THR A 73 -23.69 -1.74 33.35
C THR A 73 -24.67 -1.56 32.20
N ASN A 74 -25.46 -2.60 31.88
CA ASN A 74 -26.53 -2.48 30.89
C ASN A 74 -27.59 -1.43 31.26
N SER A 75 -27.78 -1.18 32.57
CA SER A 75 -28.66 -0.12 33.06
C SER A 75 -28.08 1.27 32.79
N ASP A 76 -26.76 1.43 32.92
CA ASP A 76 -26.09 2.70 32.65
C ASP A 76 -26.18 3.05 31.16
N VAL A 77 -25.89 2.09 30.28
CA VAL A 77 -26.01 2.32 28.82
C VAL A 77 -27.46 2.64 28.44
N ALA A 78 -28.45 1.90 28.98
CA ALA A 78 -29.86 2.22 28.78
C ALA A 78 -30.27 3.62 29.28
N THR A 79 -29.61 4.11 30.33
CA THR A 79 -29.86 5.44 30.89
C THR A 79 -29.23 6.52 30.02
N LEU A 80 -28.00 6.29 29.53
CA LEU A 80 -27.31 7.18 28.60
C LEU A 80 -28.08 7.30 27.27
N ASP A 81 -28.59 6.19 26.72
CA ASP A 81 -29.45 6.20 25.52
C ASP A 81 -30.68 7.10 25.71
N LYS A 82 -31.30 7.08 26.90
CA LYS A 82 -32.46 7.94 27.24
C LYS A 82 -32.07 9.38 27.55
N MET A 83 -30.83 9.63 27.93
CA MET A 83 -30.31 10.96 28.23
C MET A 83 -29.78 11.68 27.00
N ASP A 84 -29.60 10.99 25.87
CA ASP A 84 -29.24 11.62 24.59
C ASP A 84 -30.29 12.69 24.19
N GLU A 85 -31.58 12.44 24.47
CA GLU A 85 -32.67 13.43 24.32
C GLU A 85 -32.47 14.71 25.16
N LYS A 86 -31.59 14.68 26.15
CA LYS A 86 -31.25 15.82 27.03
C LYS A 86 -29.89 16.45 26.70
N ASN A 87 -29.30 16.13 25.55
CA ASN A 87 -27.96 16.57 25.14
C ASN A 87 -26.85 16.16 26.12
N VAL A 88 -27.00 15.04 26.83
CA VAL A 88 -25.92 14.50 27.66
C VAL A 88 -24.96 13.74 26.76
N LYS A 89 -23.71 14.23 26.71
CA LYS A 89 -22.64 13.62 25.92
C LYS A 89 -21.86 12.64 26.75
N TRP A 90 -21.51 11.50 26.16
CA TRP A 90 -20.69 10.47 26.77
C TRP A 90 -19.34 10.38 26.05
N PHE A 91 -18.28 10.26 26.85
CA PHE A 91 -16.91 10.15 26.36
C PHE A 91 -16.27 8.90 26.94
N CYS A 92 -15.49 8.18 26.12
CA CYS A 92 -14.74 7.02 26.59
C CYS A 92 -13.62 7.41 27.56
N ASN A 93 -13.09 6.45 28.31
CA ASN A 93 -12.04 6.69 29.31
C ASN A 93 -10.74 7.32 28.74
N THR A 94 -10.51 7.20 27.43
CA THR A 94 -9.36 7.84 26.76
C THR A 94 -9.65 9.30 26.42
N CYS A 95 -10.88 9.62 26.01
CA CYS A 95 -11.27 10.97 25.59
C CYS A 95 -11.64 11.86 26.78
N LEU A 96 -12.21 11.29 27.84
CA LEU A 96 -12.68 12.06 29.00
C LEU A 96 -11.58 12.94 29.64
N PRO A 97 -10.35 12.46 29.91
CA PRO A 97 -9.29 13.32 30.47
C PRO A 97 -8.91 14.50 29.56
N VAL A 98 -8.96 14.32 28.23
CA VAL A 98 -8.65 15.38 27.26
C VAL A 98 -9.73 16.46 27.27
N ILE A 99 -10.99 16.06 27.34
CA ILE A 99 -12.13 16.97 27.46
C ILE A 99 -12.10 17.70 28.80
N GLU A 100 -11.85 17.00 29.91
CA GLU A 100 -11.73 17.61 31.24
C GLU A 100 -10.61 18.65 31.28
N ALA A 101 -9.43 18.33 30.74
CA ALA A 101 -8.32 19.28 30.65
C ALA A 101 -8.70 20.52 29.82
N SER A 102 -9.45 20.33 28.72
CA SER A 102 -9.92 21.42 27.87
C SER A 102 -10.96 22.31 28.56
N LEU A 103 -11.83 21.73 29.39
CA LEU A 103 -12.82 22.46 30.19
C LEU A 103 -12.16 23.22 31.34
N GLN A 104 -11.20 22.61 32.03
CA GLN A 104 -10.43 23.24 33.10
C GLN A 104 -9.51 24.36 32.59
N GLY A 105 -8.97 24.22 31.37
CA GLY A 105 -8.12 25.23 30.73
C GLY A 105 -8.82 26.55 30.41
N ARG A 106 -10.16 26.57 30.33
CA ARG A 106 -10.94 27.80 30.05
C ARG A 106 -11.04 28.75 31.26
N GLY A 107 -10.66 28.33 32.46
CA GLY A 107 -10.70 29.17 33.67
C GLY A 107 -9.47 30.08 33.89
N ARG A 108 -8.42 30.00 33.05
CA ARG A 108 -7.12 30.67 33.27
C ARG A 108 -6.66 31.61 32.13
N VAL A 109 -7.57 32.12 31.30
CA VAL A 109 -7.24 32.89 30.09
C VAL A 109 -6.96 34.38 30.36
N ASN A 110 -6.25 34.72 31.45
CA ASN A 110 -5.96 36.14 31.73
C ASN A 110 -4.48 36.53 31.56
N ASN A 111 -3.54 35.58 31.38
CA ASN A 111 -2.09 35.88 31.28
C ASN A 111 -1.36 35.25 30.06
N ASN A 112 -2.05 34.63 29.10
CA ASN A 112 -1.41 33.79 28.05
C ASN A 112 -1.07 34.52 26.73
N GLY A 113 -1.18 35.85 26.68
CA GLY A 113 -0.92 36.61 25.45
C GLY A 113 0.52 36.50 24.97
N GLU A 114 1.49 36.56 25.89
CA GLU A 114 2.93 36.51 25.56
C GLU A 114 3.39 35.10 25.15
N ASP A 115 2.91 34.06 25.83
CA ASP A 115 3.24 32.66 25.49
C ASP A 115 2.67 32.25 24.12
N SER A 116 1.48 32.76 23.76
CA SER A 116 0.87 32.51 22.45
C SER A 116 1.68 33.14 21.30
N LEU A 117 2.21 34.35 21.50
CA LEU A 117 3.08 35.03 20.53
C LEU A 117 4.42 34.30 20.36
N ALA A 118 5.04 33.84 21.45
CA ALA A 118 6.26 33.05 21.40
C ALA A 118 6.07 31.72 20.67
N LEU A 119 4.93 31.03 20.92
CA LEU A 119 4.57 29.80 20.25
C LEU A 119 4.32 30.01 18.75
N HIS A 120 3.58 31.06 18.38
CA HIS A 120 3.33 31.43 16.99
C HIS A 120 4.63 31.71 16.23
N SER A 121 5.57 32.44 16.83
CA SER A 121 6.87 32.71 16.22
C SER A 121 7.69 31.44 15.97
N THR A 122 7.63 30.47 16.91
CA THR A 122 8.34 29.20 16.81
C THR A 122 7.72 28.31 15.73
N HIS A 123 6.39 28.24 15.67
CA HIS A 123 5.69 27.50 14.63
C HIS A 123 5.94 28.11 13.25
N SER A 124 5.90 29.43 13.10
CA SER A 124 6.22 30.10 11.83
C SER A 124 7.63 29.75 11.33
N ARG A 125 8.66 29.77 12.21
CA ARG A 125 10.02 29.34 11.83
C ARG A 125 10.08 27.88 11.39
N LYS A 126 9.36 26.98 12.05
CA LYS A 126 9.31 25.57 11.67
C LYS A 126 8.63 25.37 10.31
N LEU A 127 7.53 26.08 10.07
CA LEU A 127 6.83 26.04 8.78
C LEU A 127 7.71 26.55 7.64
N ASN A 128 8.42 27.66 7.82
CA ASN A 128 9.35 28.17 6.81
C ASN A 128 10.50 27.18 6.52
N LYS A 129 11.00 26.47 7.55
CA LYS A 129 12.00 25.41 7.35
C LYS A 129 11.44 24.22 6.57
N ILE A 130 10.19 23.83 6.84
CA ILE A 130 9.52 22.76 6.09
C ILE A 130 9.35 23.17 4.62
N GLU A 131 8.93 24.42 4.38
CA GLU A 131 8.78 24.95 3.03
C GLU A 131 10.11 24.97 2.26
N ASP A 132 11.20 25.41 2.88
CA ASP A 132 12.55 25.38 2.30
C ASP A 132 12.99 23.94 1.96
N ILE A 133 12.78 22.99 2.89
CA ILE A 133 13.08 21.57 2.64
C ILE A 133 12.26 21.03 1.45
N MET A 134 10.97 21.39 1.36
CA MET A 134 10.13 20.98 0.23
C MET A 134 10.63 21.55 -1.10
N GLN A 135 11.04 22.82 -1.13
CA GLN A 135 11.62 23.44 -2.32
C GLN A 135 12.92 22.75 -2.75
N GLN A 136 13.81 22.42 -1.80
CA GLN A 136 15.05 21.69 -2.08
C GLN A 136 14.78 20.28 -2.62
N ILE A 137 13.81 19.56 -2.04
CA ILE A 137 13.40 18.24 -2.52
C ILE A 137 12.88 18.34 -3.95
N ASN A 138 12.02 19.30 -4.26
CA ASN A 138 11.47 19.50 -5.60
C ASN A 138 12.58 19.81 -6.63
N ALA A 139 13.54 20.67 -6.27
CA ALA A 139 14.69 20.96 -7.13
C ALA A 139 15.54 19.71 -7.39
N LYS A 140 15.76 18.87 -6.37
CA LYS A 140 16.52 17.63 -6.48
C LYS A 140 15.80 16.56 -7.31
N ILE A 141 14.48 16.46 -7.18
CA ILE A 141 13.66 15.58 -8.02
C ILE A 141 13.75 16.02 -9.49
N GLY A 142 13.64 17.32 -9.75
CA GLY A 142 13.80 17.88 -11.10
C GLY A 142 15.13 17.52 -11.75
N SER A 143 16.25 17.78 -11.07
CA SER A 143 17.58 17.45 -11.61
C SER A 143 17.80 15.96 -11.82
N THR A 144 17.27 15.11 -10.92
CA THR A 144 17.35 13.65 -11.05
C THR A 144 16.56 13.15 -12.26
N ASN A 145 15.36 13.69 -12.50
CA ASN A 145 14.54 13.34 -13.64
C ASN A 145 15.21 13.72 -14.97
N THR A 146 15.76 14.93 -15.08
CA THR A 146 16.51 15.35 -16.28
C THR A 146 17.72 14.44 -16.55
N ALA A 147 18.48 14.08 -15.52
CA ALA A 147 19.61 13.16 -15.67
C ALA A 147 19.15 11.74 -16.09
N LEU A 148 17.97 11.29 -15.63
CA LEU A 148 17.41 10.02 -16.03
C LEU A 148 16.95 10.03 -17.49
N GLU A 149 16.28 11.10 -17.93
CA GLU A 149 15.86 11.29 -19.32
C GLU A 149 17.05 11.30 -20.29
N GLU A 150 18.15 11.98 -19.93
CA GLU A 150 19.38 11.98 -20.72
C GLU A 150 19.98 10.56 -20.84
N ARG A 151 20.01 9.81 -19.73
CA ARG A 151 20.50 8.42 -19.73
C ARG A 151 19.61 7.50 -20.56
N MET A 152 18.29 7.67 -20.49
CA MET A 152 17.33 6.89 -21.30
C MET A 152 17.54 7.17 -22.79
N THR A 153 17.62 8.44 -23.19
CA THR A 153 17.88 8.84 -24.57
C THR A 153 19.20 8.26 -25.10
N LYS A 154 20.26 8.26 -24.27
CA LYS A 154 21.55 7.67 -24.63
C LYS A 154 21.47 6.15 -24.82
N LEU A 155 20.72 5.45 -23.96
CA LEU A 155 20.51 4.01 -24.08
C LEU A 155 19.70 3.66 -25.32
N GLU A 156 18.63 4.39 -25.61
CA GLU A 156 17.80 4.21 -26.81
C GLU A 156 18.64 4.38 -28.08
N LYS A 157 19.47 5.43 -28.14
CA LYS A 157 20.39 5.63 -29.26
C LYS A 157 21.39 4.48 -29.41
N SER A 158 22.03 4.08 -28.30
CA SER A 158 22.98 2.95 -28.32
C SER A 158 22.32 1.65 -28.79
N TYR A 159 21.06 1.41 -28.42
CA TYR A 159 20.32 0.23 -28.84
C TYR A 159 19.96 0.29 -30.33
N ALA A 160 19.51 1.46 -30.82
CA ALA A 160 19.23 1.67 -32.24
C ALA A 160 20.48 1.47 -33.11
N ASP A 161 21.63 2.01 -32.68
CA ASP A 161 22.91 1.86 -33.38
C ASP A 161 23.36 0.39 -33.41
N ALA A 162 23.22 -0.33 -32.29
CA ALA A 162 23.52 -1.76 -32.22
C ALA A 162 22.60 -2.61 -33.11
N ALA A 163 21.29 -2.31 -33.12
CA ALA A 163 20.34 -2.97 -33.99
C ALA A 163 20.69 -2.76 -35.46
N LYS A 164 21.02 -1.52 -35.86
CA LYS A 164 21.46 -1.20 -37.23
C LYS A 164 22.71 -1.97 -37.63
N SER A 165 23.74 -1.96 -36.78
CA SER A 165 24.98 -2.74 -37.01
C SER A 165 24.70 -4.24 -37.19
N ASN A 166 23.85 -4.82 -36.34
CA ASN A 166 23.46 -6.23 -36.45
C ASN A 166 22.71 -6.52 -37.76
N THR A 167 21.80 -5.65 -38.19
CA THR A 167 21.10 -5.81 -39.47
C THR A 167 22.05 -5.73 -40.67
N GLU A 168 23.03 -4.84 -40.65
CA GLU A 168 24.05 -4.74 -41.69
C GLU A 168 24.94 -5.98 -41.75
N ASN A 169 25.35 -6.51 -40.59
CA ASN A 169 26.14 -7.75 -40.52
C ASN A 169 25.36 -8.97 -41.01
N LEU A 170 24.07 -9.08 -40.68
CA LEU A 170 23.19 -10.13 -41.19
C LEU A 170 23.04 -10.04 -42.72
N LYS A 171 22.84 -8.84 -43.26
CA LYS A 171 22.75 -8.62 -44.70
C LYS A 171 24.02 -9.09 -45.43
N LYS A 172 25.20 -8.71 -44.93
CA LYS A 172 26.49 -9.18 -45.48
C LYS A 172 26.62 -10.71 -45.42
N GLY A 173 26.19 -11.32 -44.31
CA GLY A 173 26.17 -12.78 -44.17
C GLY A 173 25.28 -13.46 -45.21
N MET A 174 24.11 -12.90 -45.50
CA MET A 174 23.21 -13.40 -46.55
C MET A 174 23.82 -13.26 -47.95
N GLU A 175 24.45 -12.13 -48.27
CA GLU A 175 25.12 -11.90 -49.57
C GLU A 175 26.26 -12.92 -49.81
N ILE A 176 27.04 -13.24 -48.76
CA ILE A 176 28.09 -14.27 -48.82
C ILE A 176 27.48 -15.65 -49.05
N SER A 177 26.40 -15.99 -48.34
CA SER A 177 25.69 -17.26 -48.52
C SER A 177 25.13 -17.41 -49.94
N ASP A 178 24.55 -16.34 -50.49
CA ASP A 178 24.03 -16.31 -51.86
C ASP A 178 25.12 -16.51 -52.90
N SER A 179 26.26 -15.84 -52.71
CA SER A 179 27.44 -16.01 -53.56
C SER A 179 27.96 -17.45 -53.54
N ALA A 180 28.07 -18.07 -52.35
CA ALA A 180 28.49 -19.46 -52.21
C ALA A 180 27.51 -20.44 -52.88
N ARG A 181 26.19 -20.22 -52.73
CA ARG A 181 25.16 -21.03 -53.41
C ARG A 181 25.27 -20.92 -54.93
N ASN A 182 25.55 -19.73 -55.46
CA ASN A 182 25.72 -19.51 -56.89
C ASN A 182 26.98 -20.20 -57.42
N LEU A 183 28.09 -20.17 -56.68
CA LEU A 183 29.31 -20.92 -57.03
C LEU A 183 29.07 -22.43 -57.05
N LEU A 184 28.41 -22.97 -56.02
CA LEU A 184 28.07 -24.40 -55.96
C LEU A 184 27.21 -24.83 -57.15
N LYS A 185 26.21 -24.04 -57.55
CA LYS A 185 25.41 -24.30 -58.75
C LYS A 185 26.26 -24.36 -60.01
N LYS A 186 27.21 -23.43 -60.18
CA LYS A 186 28.14 -23.41 -61.33
C LYS A 186 29.02 -24.66 -61.36
N MET A 187 29.57 -25.07 -60.20
CA MET A 187 30.37 -26.28 -60.09
C MET A 187 29.58 -27.55 -60.47
N ILE A 188 28.33 -27.66 -60.01
CA ILE A 188 27.44 -28.77 -60.35
C ILE A 188 27.17 -28.79 -61.87
N MET A 189 26.89 -27.64 -62.49
CA MET A 189 26.66 -27.57 -63.93
C MET A 189 27.90 -27.99 -64.74
N TRP A 190 29.08 -27.52 -64.33
CA TRP A 190 30.33 -27.88 -65.00
C TRP A 190 30.66 -29.37 -64.87
N SER A 191 30.43 -29.95 -63.69
CA SER A 191 30.59 -31.40 -63.48
C SER A 191 29.67 -32.23 -64.37
N LYS A 192 28.42 -31.79 -64.59
CA LYS A 192 27.50 -32.45 -65.53
C LYS A 192 28.03 -32.39 -66.97
N GLN A 193 28.48 -31.22 -67.41
CA GLN A 193 29.05 -31.05 -68.75
C GLN A 193 30.28 -31.93 -68.99
N LEU A 194 31.13 -32.11 -67.98
CA LEU A 194 32.28 -33.01 -68.09
C LEU A 194 31.86 -34.48 -68.26
N ASN A 195 30.84 -34.92 -67.52
CA ASN A 195 30.31 -36.28 -67.66
C ASN A 195 29.65 -36.51 -69.02
N ASP A 196 28.96 -35.52 -69.59
CA ASP A 196 28.29 -35.66 -70.89
C ASP A 196 29.27 -35.75 -72.07
N ASN A 197 30.55 -35.42 -71.87
CA ASN A 197 31.60 -35.42 -72.91
C ASN A 197 32.55 -36.64 -72.84
N LEU A 198 32.35 -37.55 -71.88
CA LEU A 198 33.11 -38.80 -71.73
C LEU A 198 32.32 -39.99 -72.29
#